data_AF-A0A0U2UDM3-F1
#
_entry.id   AF-A0A0U2UDM3-F1
#
_cell.length_a   1.000
_cell.length_b   1.000
_cell.length_c   1.000
_cell.angle_alpha   90.00
_cell.angle_beta   90.00
_cell.angle_gamma   90.00
#
_symmetry.space_group_name_H-M   'P 1'
#
loop_
_entity.id
_entity.type
_entity.pdbx_description
1 polymer ?
#
loop_
_entity_poly.entity_id
_entity_poly.type
_entity_poly.pdbx_seq_one_letter_code
_entity_poly.pdbx_strand_id
1 'polypeptide(L)'
;MRIAHNIAALNSINKLQRTNKNASSAIEKLSSGLRINKAADDAAGMAITEKMRAQIRGLSQAQRNIQDGISLVQVADAGLGQIQNPSLQRMRELVIQAANGTLTAEDRQAIQKEIDQIKQGINDIANNTTFNGIHLLNVPDTETKVTPVYDSSPTFIED
;
A
#
# COMPACT_ATOMS: atom_id res chain seq x y z
N MET A 1 2.40 51.32 56.28
CA MET A 1 2.36 50.96 54.84
C MET A 1 3.62 51.46 54.17
N ARG A 2 4.39 50.60 53.50
CA ARG A 2 5.65 51.00 52.82
C ARG A 2 5.33 51.61 51.46
N ILE A 3 5.76 52.85 51.22
CA ILE A 3 5.45 53.69 50.05
C ILE A 3 6.27 53.30 48.79
N ALA A 4 7.32 52.48 48.94
CA ALA A 4 8.25 52.17 47.84
C ALA A 4 7.75 51.12 46.81
N HIS A 5 6.67 50.38 47.10
CA HIS A 5 6.20 49.30 46.22
C HIS A 5 4.68 49.40 46.04
N ASN A 6 4.23 49.59 44.81
CA ASN A 6 2.81 49.59 44.47
C ASN A 6 2.32 48.14 44.26
N ILE A 7 2.05 47.46 45.36
CA ILE A 7 1.61 46.05 45.37
C ILE A 7 0.27 45.87 44.65
N ALA A 8 -0.63 46.86 44.73
CA ALA A 8 -1.93 46.81 44.03
C ALA A 8 -1.75 46.86 42.50
N ALA A 9 -0.90 47.76 41.99
CA ALA A 9 -0.58 47.82 40.56
C ALA A 9 0.16 46.57 40.08
N LEU A 10 1.12 46.05 40.85
CA LEU A 10 1.83 44.80 40.53
C LEU A 10 0.87 43.60 40.44
N ASN A 11 -0.10 43.50 41.35
CA ASN A 11 -1.13 42.46 41.28
C ASN A 11 -2.04 42.61 40.05
N SER A 12 -2.41 43.83 39.69
CA SER A 12 -3.18 44.11 38.48
C SER A 12 -2.40 43.77 37.20
N ILE A 13 -1.10 44.07 37.14
CA ILE A 13 -0.22 43.70 36.01
C ILE A 13 -0.09 42.18 35.90
N ASN A 14 0.14 41.47 37.01
CA ASN A 14 0.20 40.00 37.01
C ASN A 14 -1.11 39.36 36.53
N LYS A 15 -2.27 39.91 36.92
CA LYS A 15 -3.58 39.46 36.43
C LYS A 15 -3.75 39.74 34.93
N LEU A 16 -3.39 40.94 34.47
CA LEU A 16 -3.43 41.30 33.04
C LEU A 16 -2.55 40.39 32.19
N GLN A 17 -1.33 40.08 32.65
CA GLN A 17 -0.44 39.14 31.97
C GLN A 17 -1.04 37.73 31.85
N ARG A 18 -1.68 37.22 32.91
CA ARG A 18 -2.40 35.94 32.86
C ARG A 18 -3.57 35.98 31.86
N THR A 19 -4.36 37.04 31.87
CA THR A 19 -5.49 37.21 30.92
C THR A 19 -5.00 37.27 29.48
N ASN A 20 -3.93 38.02 29.20
CA ASN A 20 -3.34 38.06 27.86
C ASN A 20 -2.83 36.68 27.42
N LYS A 21 -2.15 35.92 28.30
CA LYS A 21 -1.70 34.56 27.98
C LYS A 21 -2.87 33.62 27.65
N ASN A 22 -3.99 33.73 28.38
CA ASN A 22 -5.19 32.94 28.12
C ASN A 22 -5.86 33.34 26.80
N ALA A 23 -5.95 34.63 26.51
CA ALA A 23 -6.49 35.14 25.25
C ALA A 23 -5.64 34.68 24.05
N SER A 24 -4.31 34.76 24.14
CA SER A 24 -3.40 34.23 23.12
C SER A 24 -3.59 32.72 22.90
N SER A 25 -3.75 31.96 23.98
CA SER A 25 -3.97 30.50 23.89
C SER A 25 -5.33 30.16 23.25
N ALA A 26 -6.37 30.96 23.52
CA ALA A 26 -7.68 30.79 22.90
C ALA A 26 -7.64 31.10 21.40
N ILE A 27 -6.95 32.17 21.00
CA ILE A 27 -6.73 32.52 19.59
C ILE A 27 -5.98 31.39 18.86
N GLU A 28 -4.97 30.78 19.51
CA GLU A 28 -4.20 29.68 18.95
C GLU A 28 -5.06 28.41 18.73
N LYS A 29 -5.95 28.08 19.68
CA LYS A 29 -6.91 26.98 19.54
C LYS A 29 -7.95 27.26 18.45
N LEU A 30 -8.44 28.49 18.35
CA LEU A 30 -9.35 28.90 17.28
C LEU A 30 -8.68 28.82 15.90
N SER A 31 -7.42 29.25 15.79
CA SER A 31 -6.67 29.22 14.53
C SER A 31 -6.30 27.82 14.08
N SER A 32 -6.05 26.89 15.01
CA SER A 32 -5.72 25.49 14.70
C SER A 32 -6.96 24.61 14.54
N GLY A 33 -8.11 25.02 15.10
CA GLY A 33 -9.31 24.19 15.20
C GLY A 33 -9.14 22.97 16.12
N LEU A 34 -8.00 22.84 16.81
CA LEU A 34 -7.67 21.71 17.67
C LEU A 34 -7.92 22.10 19.13
N ARG A 35 -8.63 21.22 19.85
CA ARG A 35 -8.84 21.39 21.30
C ARG A 35 -7.53 21.28 22.09
N ILE A 36 -6.63 20.39 21.66
CA ILE A 36 -5.30 20.15 22.25
C ILE A 36 -4.26 20.57 21.21
N ASN A 37 -3.60 21.71 21.43
CA ASN A 37 -2.57 22.22 20.52
C ASN A 37 -1.14 22.13 21.08
N LYS A 38 -0.99 22.03 22.41
CA LYS A 38 0.32 21.92 23.08
C LYS A 38 0.31 20.71 24.01
N ALA A 39 1.43 19.98 24.05
CA ALA A 39 1.66 18.93 25.03
C ALA A 39 1.63 19.43 26.48
N ALA A 40 1.83 20.75 26.69
CA ALA A 40 1.74 21.39 28.00
C ALA A 40 0.31 21.54 28.54
N ASP A 41 -0.73 21.42 27.70
CA ASP A 41 -2.14 21.54 28.10
C ASP A 41 -2.72 20.18 28.50
N ASP A 42 -2.39 19.12 27.74
CA ASP A 42 -2.72 17.73 28.05
C ASP A 42 -1.73 16.79 27.35
N ALA A 43 -0.71 16.33 28.09
CA ALA A 43 0.33 15.46 27.55
C ALA A 43 -0.22 14.08 27.14
N ALA A 44 -1.17 13.53 27.90
CA ALA A 44 -1.76 12.22 27.63
C ALA A 44 -2.71 12.29 26.42
N GLY A 45 -3.55 13.32 26.34
CA GLY A 45 -4.42 13.57 25.20
C GLY A 45 -3.63 13.86 23.92
N MET A 46 -2.52 14.61 24.01
CA MET A 46 -1.62 14.82 22.88
C MET A 46 -0.92 13.54 22.41
N ALA A 47 -0.51 12.66 23.33
CA ALA A 47 0.10 11.38 22.97
C ALA A 47 -0.87 10.46 22.21
N ILE A 48 -2.14 10.41 22.64
CA ILE A 48 -3.19 9.64 21.96
C ILE A 48 -3.48 10.22 20.57
N THR A 49 -3.57 11.55 20.43
CA THR A 49 -3.84 12.17 19.12
C THR A 49 -2.67 11.98 18.16
N GLU A 50 -1.42 12.03 18.64
CA GLU A 50 -0.26 11.70 17.79
C GLU A 50 -0.21 10.22 17.40
N LYS A 51 -0.59 9.31 18.31
CA LYS A 51 -0.77 7.89 17.97
C LYS A 51 -1.83 7.71 16.88
N MET A 52 -2.97 8.36 17.00
CA MET A 52 -4.03 8.32 15.97
C MET A 52 -3.55 8.93 14.65
N ARG A 53 -2.83 10.06 14.69
CA ARG A 53 -2.22 10.66 13.48
C ARG A 53 -1.22 9.73 12.82
N ALA A 54 -0.40 9.04 13.62
CA ALA A 54 0.53 8.02 13.12
C ALA A 54 -0.21 6.84 12.48
N GLN A 55 -1.29 6.35 13.10
CA GLN A 55 -2.15 5.33 12.52
C GLN A 55 -2.80 5.79 11.21
N ILE A 56 -3.33 7.02 11.14
CA ILE A 56 -3.90 7.58 9.91
C ILE A 56 -2.85 7.60 8.80
N ARG A 57 -1.63 8.09 9.09
CA ARG A 57 -0.54 8.07 8.11
C ARG A 57 -0.19 6.64 7.67
N GLY A 58 -0.14 5.69 8.61
CA GLY A 58 0.08 4.28 8.33
C GLY A 58 -1.01 3.68 7.43
N LEU A 59 -2.28 3.95 7.73
CA LEU A 59 -3.42 3.51 6.93
C LEU A 59 -3.42 4.15 5.54
N SER A 60 -3.08 5.43 5.41
CA SER A 60 -2.95 6.08 4.09
C SER A 60 -1.84 5.45 3.25
N GLN A 61 -0.75 5.01 3.85
CA GLN A 61 0.29 4.25 3.14
C GLN A 61 -0.21 2.84 2.79
N ALA A 62 -0.87 2.15 3.72
CA ALA A 62 -1.44 0.83 3.46
C ALA A 62 -2.45 0.86 2.30
N GLN A 63 -3.27 1.91 2.21
CA GLN A 63 -4.20 2.11 1.09
C GLN A 63 -3.46 2.22 -0.25
N ARG A 64 -2.34 2.96 -0.31
CA ARG A 64 -1.51 3.03 -1.52
C ARG A 64 -0.92 1.66 -1.86
N ASN A 65 -0.37 0.95 -0.87
CA ASN A 65 0.18 -0.38 -1.07
C ASN A 65 -0.88 -1.38 -1.58
N ILE A 66 -2.12 -1.31 -1.05
CA ILE A 66 -3.24 -2.12 -1.54
C ILE A 66 -3.56 -1.77 -2.99
N GLN A 67 -3.57 -0.48 -3.35
CA GLN A 67 -3.81 -0.05 -4.72
C GLN A 67 -2.75 -0.59 -5.68
N ASP A 68 -1.47 -0.59 -5.28
CA ASP A 68 -0.39 -1.20 -6.05
C ASP A 68 -0.58 -2.72 -6.18
N GLY A 69 -1.02 -3.38 -5.11
CA GLY A 69 -1.37 -4.80 -5.12
C GLY A 69 -2.53 -5.13 -6.07
N ILE A 70 -3.57 -4.28 -6.11
CA ILE A 70 -4.67 -4.41 -7.08
C ILE A 70 -4.15 -4.28 -8.50
N SER A 71 -3.30 -3.28 -8.77
CA SER A 71 -2.70 -3.09 -10.09
C SER A 71 -1.81 -4.26 -10.50
N LEU A 72 -1.05 -4.85 -9.56
CA LEU A 72 -0.26 -6.06 -9.80
C LEU A 72 -1.16 -7.23 -10.22
N VAL A 73 -2.26 -7.47 -9.48
CA VAL A 73 -3.19 -8.57 -9.79
C VAL A 73 -3.89 -8.35 -11.13
N GLN A 74 -4.25 -7.10 -11.47
CA GLN A 74 -4.86 -6.78 -12.77
C GLN A 74 -3.92 -7.09 -13.94
N VAL A 75 -2.63 -6.77 -13.81
CA VAL A 75 -1.64 -7.10 -14.85
C VAL A 75 -1.45 -8.61 -14.97
N ALA A 76 -1.41 -9.33 -13.83
CA ALA A 76 -1.35 -10.79 -13.83
C ALA A 76 -2.59 -11.40 -14.53
N ASP A 77 -3.79 -10.93 -14.20
CA ASP A 77 -5.06 -11.41 -14.78
C ASP A 77 -5.13 -11.13 -16.29
N ALA A 78 -4.67 -9.96 -16.73
CA ALA A 78 -4.58 -9.65 -18.15
C ALA A 78 -3.61 -10.59 -18.90
N GLY A 79 -2.44 -10.89 -18.32
CA GLY A 79 -1.49 -11.85 -18.89
C GLY A 79 -2.05 -13.27 -18.96
N LEU A 80 -2.69 -13.73 -17.88
CA LEU A 80 -3.38 -15.03 -17.83
C LEU A 80 -4.54 -15.11 -18.84
N GLY A 81 -5.29 -14.02 -19.01
CA GLY A 81 -6.36 -13.93 -19.99
C GLY A 81 -5.88 -14.17 -21.42
N GLN A 82 -4.71 -13.62 -21.78
CA GLN A 82 -4.09 -13.85 -23.10
C GLN A 82 -3.61 -15.29 -23.29
N ILE A 83 -3.13 -15.94 -22.23
CA ILE A 83 -2.74 -17.37 -22.26
C ILE A 83 -3.99 -18.24 -22.44
N GLN A 84 -5.05 -17.96 -21.70
CA GLN A 84 -6.29 -18.74 -21.77
C GLN A 84 -6.97 -18.59 -23.14
N ASN A 85 -7.15 -17.36 -23.60
CA ASN A 85 -7.82 -17.03 -24.85
C ASN A 85 -6.96 -16.02 -25.65
N PRO A 86 -6.45 -16.36 -26.84
CA PRO A 86 -6.86 -17.48 -27.70
C PRO A 86 -6.00 -18.75 -27.59
N SER A 87 -4.85 -18.71 -26.92
CA SER A 87 -3.79 -19.72 -27.08
C SER A 87 -4.22 -21.13 -26.63
N LEU A 88 -4.71 -21.29 -25.39
CA LEU A 88 -5.14 -22.61 -24.90
C LEU A 88 -6.42 -23.11 -25.58
N GLN A 89 -7.35 -22.22 -25.93
CA GLN A 89 -8.54 -22.61 -26.69
C GLN A 89 -8.17 -23.15 -28.08
N ARG A 90 -7.29 -22.47 -28.80
CA ARG A 90 -6.78 -22.90 -30.11
C ARG A 90 -6.01 -24.21 -30.00
N MET A 91 -5.16 -24.35 -28.98
CA MET A 91 -4.43 -25.60 -28.74
C MET A 91 -5.39 -26.78 -28.53
N ARG A 92 -6.48 -26.58 -27.78
CA ARG A 92 -7.52 -27.60 -27.59
C ARG A 92 -8.21 -27.97 -28.90
N GLU A 93 -8.55 -27.01 -29.74
CA GLU A 93 -9.12 -27.26 -31.07
C GLU A 93 -8.20 -28.12 -31.93
N LEU A 94 -6.91 -27.77 -31.96
CA LEU A 94 -5.88 -28.50 -32.70
C LEU A 94 -5.72 -29.95 -32.20
N VAL A 95 -5.77 -30.16 -30.87
CA VAL A 95 -5.72 -31.51 -30.28
C VAL A 95 -6.94 -32.34 -30.67
N ILE A 96 -8.14 -31.75 -30.66
CA ILE A 96 -9.37 -32.43 -31.11
C ILE A 96 -9.27 -32.75 -32.61
N GLN A 97 -8.73 -31.84 -33.41
CA GLN A 97 -8.51 -32.06 -34.85
C GLN A 97 -7.50 -33.19 -35.09
N ALA A 98 -6.39 -33.24 -34.34
CA ALA A 98 -5.39 -34.30 -34.44
C ALA A 98 -5.90 -35.68 -33.99
N ALA A 99 -6.90 -35.71 -33.10
CA ALA A 99 -7.54 -36.94 -32.64
C ALA A 99 -8.45 -37.59 -33.70
N ASN A 100 -8.75 -36.90 -34.81
CA ASN A 100 -9.53 -37.48 -35.90
C ASN A 100 -8.68 -38.52 -36.66
N GLY A 101 -9.20 -39.76 -36.74
CA GLY A 101 -8.53 -40.91 -37.33
C GLY A 101 -8.30 -40.83 -38.85
N THR A 102 -8.94 -39.89 -39.55
CA THR A 102 -8.79 -39.72 -41.00
C THR A 102 -7.59 -38.89 -41.43
N LEU A 103 -6.89 -38.22 -40.50
CA LEU A 103 -5.70 -37.42 -40.82
C LEU A 103 -4.49 -38.29 -41.16
N THR A 104 -3.68 -37.81 -42.10
CA THR A 104 -2.39 -38.44 -42.42
C THR A 104 -1.35 -38.18 -41.31
N ALA A 105 -0.19 -38.83 -41.39
CA ALA A 105 0.92 -38.56 -40.47
C ALA A 105 1.53 -37.17 -40.69
N GLU A 106 1.52 -36.68 -41.93
CA GLU A 106 2.03 -35.35 -42.30
C GLU A 106 1.14 -34.24 -41.76
N ASP A 107 -0.19 -34.40 -41.84
CA ASP A 107 -1.14 -33.44 -41.27
C ASP A 107 -0.99 -33.34 -39.75
N ARG A 108 -0.77 -34.48 -39.07
CA ARG A 108 -0.50 -34.49 -37.62
C ARG A 108 0.80 -33.79 -37.26
N GLN A 109 1.84 -33.89 -38.08
CA GLN A 109 3.08 -33.12 -37.88
C GLN A 109 2.87 -31.62 -38.06
N ALA A 110 2.04 -31.19 -39.03
CA ALA A 110 1.72 -29.77 -39.20
C ALA A 110 0.97 -29.21 -37.98
N ILE A 111 -0.01 -29.96 -37.45
CA ILE A 111 -0.72 -29.59 -36.22
C ILE A 111 0.24 -29.51 -35.03
N GLN A 112 1.18 -30.46 -34.90
CA GLN A 112 2.17 -30.44 -33.82
C GLN A 112 3.05 -29.18 -33.87
N LYS A 113 3.47 -28.74 -35.06
CA LYS A 113 4.24 -27.49 -35.22
C LYS A 113 3.45 -26.27 -34.76
N GLU A 114 2.15 -26.21 -35.07
CA GLU A 114 1.29 -25.13 -34.61
C GLU A 114 1.12 -25.15 -33.07
N ILE A 115 0.95 -26.33 -32.48
CA ILE A 115 0.93 -26.50 -31.00
C ILE A 115 2.23 -26.00 -30.38
N ASP A 116 3.38 -26.30 -30.97
CA ASP A 116 4.68 -25.88 -30.44
C ASP A 116 4.90 -24.36 -30.57
N GLN A 117 4.39 -23.72 -31.64
CA GLN A 117 4.36 -22.26 -31.75
C GLN A 117 3.47 -21.62 -30.68
N ILE A 118 2.30 -22.20 -30.41
CA ILE A 118 1.41 -21.70 -29.35
C ILE A 118 2.09 -21.83 -27.99
N LYS A 119 2.79 -22.94 -27.71
CA LYS A 119 3.56 -23.11 -26.47
C LYS A 119 4.65 -22.05 -26.32
N GLN A 120 5.38 -21.74 -27.40
CA GLN A 120 6.38 -20.66 -27.39
C GLN A 120 5.73 -19.32 -27.07
N GLY A 121 4.62 -18.97 -27.73
CA GLY A 121 3.87 -17.75 -27.45
C GLY A 121 3.39 -17.65 -25.99
N ILE A 122 2.94 -18.77 -25.39
CA ILE A 122 2.57 -18.82 -23.97
C ILE A 122 3.77 -18.52 -23.07
N ASN A 123 4.94 -19.12 -23.36
CA ASN A 123 6.16 -18.85 -22.61
C ASN A 123 6.58 -17.37 -22.74
N ASP A 124 6.45 -16.77 -23.92
CA ASP A 124 6.77 -15.36 -24.12
C ASP A 124 5.83 -14.44 -23.34
N ILE A 125 4.52 -14.73 -23.30
CA ILE A 125 3.56 -13.98 -22.47
C ILE A 125 3.92 -14.14 -20.99
N ALA A 126 4.23 -15.36 -20.55
CA ALA A 126 4.59 -15.62 -19.16
C ALA A 126 5.87 -14.87 -18.73
N ASN A 127 6.88 -14.81 -19.62
CA ASN A 127 8.14 -14.12 -19.38
C ASN A 127 8.00 -12.60 -19.40
N ASN A 128 7.19 -12.06 -20.30
CA ASN A 128 7.05 -10.61 -20.50
C ASN A 128 6.01 -9.96 -19.58
N THR A 129 5.17 -10.74 -18.89
CA THR A 129 4.20 -10.21 -17.93
C THR A 129 4.92 -9.74 -16.67
N THR A 130 5.19 -8.44 -16.60
CA THR A 130 5.92 -7.81 -15.49
C THR A 130 5.13 -6.62 -14.92
N PHE A 131 5.27 -6.40 -13.61
CA PHE A 131 4.79 -5.21 -12.94
C PHE A 131 5.93 -4.62 -12.11
N ASN A 132 6.29 -3.36 -12.40
CA ASN A 132 7.39 -2.67 -11.72
C ASN A 132 8.71 -3.49 -11.67
N GLY A 133 9.02 -4.21 -12.77
CA GLY A 133 10.20 -5.07 -12.88
C GLY A 133 10.06 -6.47 -12.24
N ILE A 134 8.95 -6.76 -11.57
CA ILE A 134 8.67 -8.08 -10.98
C ILE A 134 7.96 -8.95 -12.02
N HIS A 135 8.52 -10.12 -12.32
CA HIS A 135 7.85 -11.12 -13.16
C HIS A 135 6.70 -11.77 -12.39
N LEU A 136 5.52 -11.82 -13.01
CA LEU A 136 4.29 -12.27 -12.33
C LEU A 136 3.92 -13.72 -12.64
N LEU A 137 4.21 -14.19 -13.87
CA LEU A 137 3.73 -15.49 -14.37
C LEU A 137 4.86 -16.51 -14.56
N ASN A 138 6.10 -16.06 -14.68
CA ASN A 138 7.28 -16.91 -14.62
C ASN A 138 8.27 -16.31 -13.62
N VAL A 139 8.22 -16.78 -12.37
CA VAL A 139 9.19 -16.37 -11.34
C VAL A 139 10.42 -17.23 -11.54
N PRO A 140 11.59 -16.69 -11.89
CA PRO A 140 12.81 -17.47 -11.90
C PRO A 140 13.02 -18.03 -10.49
N ASP A 141 13.28 -19.34 -10.37
CA ASP A 141 13.39 -20.11 -9.10
C ASP A 141 14.33 -19.49 -8.05
N THR A 142 15.14 -18.50 -8.44
CA THR A 142 16.08 -17.76 -7.60
C THR A 142 15.48 -16.65 -6.73
N GLU A 143 14.21 -16.22 -6.95
CA GLU A 143 13.62 -15.07 -6.24
C GLU A 143 12.55 -15.40 -5.19
N THR A 144 12.36 -16.67 -4.82
CA THR A 144 11.41 -17.07 -3.77
C THR A 144 11.92 -16.82 -2.33
N LYS A 145 12.39 -15.59 -2.07
CA LYS A 145 12.39 -15.01 -0.72
C LYS A 145 11.41 -13.86 -0.67
N VAL A 146 10.13 -14.16 -0.91
CA VAL A 146 9.06 -13.38 -0.28
C VAL A 146 9.08 -13.77 1.19
N THR A 147 10.00 -13.20 1.97
CA THR A 147 9.89 -13.24 3.42
C THR A 147 8.61 -12.48 3.77
N PRO A 148 7.59 -13.12 4.37
CA PRO A 148 6.47 -12.36 4.91
C PRO A 148 7.00 -11.57 6.11
N VAL A 149 7.33 -10.29 5.91
CA VAL A 149 7.55 -9.38 7.03
C VAL A 149 6.20 -8.87 7.49
N TYR A 150 5.54 -9.68 8.30
CA TYR A 150 4.53 -9.23 9.24
C TYR A 150 4.72 -10.03 10.54
N ASP A 151 5.80 -9.72 11.27
CA ASP A 151 5.79 -10.00 12.71
C ASP A 151 4.82 -8.98 13.34
N SER A 152 3.68 -9.48 13.79
CA SER A 152 2.62 -8.73 14.45
C SER A 152 2.83 -8.57 15.96
N SER A 153 4.04 -8.81 16.46
CA SER A 153 4.37 -8.63 17.88
C SER A 153 4.74 -7.16 18.15
N PRO A 154 3.97 -6.39 18.94
CA PRO A 154 4.47 -5.13 19.47
C PRO A 154 5.58 -5.47 20.47
N THR A 155 6.84 -5.26 20.10
CA THR A 155 7.93 -5.23 21.07
C THR A 155 7.70 -4.02 21.98
N PHE A 156 7.16 -4.31 23.16
CA PHE A 156 7.16 -3.39 24.29
C PHE A 156 8.62 -3.11 24.64
N ILE A 157 9.08 -1.88 24.38
CA ILE A 157 10.30 -1.38 24.99
C ILE A 157 9.89 -0.93 26.40
N GLU A 158 10.09 -1.80 27.38
CA GLU A 158 10.28 -1.39 28.77
C GLU A 158 11.76 -1.02 28.94
N ASP A 159 12.01 0.27 29.18
CA ASP A 159 13.00 0.81 30.13
C ASP A 159 12.72 2.31 30.34
#